data_AF-A0A2V7HJF3-F1
#
_entry.id   AF-A0A2V7HJF3-F1
#
_cell.length_a   1.000
_cell.length_b   1.000
_cell.length_c   1.000
_cell.angle_alpha   90.00
_cell.angle_beta   90.00
_cell.angle_gamma   90.00
#
_symmetry.space_group_name_H-M   'P 1'
#
loop_
_entity.id
_entity.type
_entity.pdbx_description
1 polymer ?
#
loop_
_entity_poly.entity_id
_entity_poly.type
_entity_poly.pdbx_seq_one_letter_code
_entity_poly.pdbx_strand_id
1 'polypeptide(L)'
;MPVRLADLEPYVGLGYLSKLFKLMAVILLLLLVSEIITGLVTQGTTSIPTLLGEMSRLVVLAGLLWGSGDLALLLIDMGHDVRATRILLGRQALHQTGSTGITPPSGSPRVEGGSFVERGPR
;
A
#
# COMPACT_ATOMS: atom_id res chain seq x y z
N MET A 1 -6.03 22.75 -10.39
CA MET A 1 -6.16 22.82 -8.91
C MET A 1 -4.94 22.11 -8.32
N PRO A 2 -4.08 22.78 -7.53
CA PRO A 2 -2.84 22.18 -7.07
C PRO A 2 -3.17 21.11 -6.03
N VAL A 3 -2.74 19.86 -6.27
CA VAL A 3 -2.81 18.77 -5.30
C VAL A 3 -1.98 19.18 -4.09
N ARG A 4 -2.61 19.31 -2.93
CA ARG A 4 -1.94 19.76 -1.71
C ARG A 4 -1.01 18.65 -1.25
N LEU A 5 0.23 19.01 -0.95
CA LEU A 5 1.21 18.17 -0.25
C LEU A 5 0.75 17.70 1.15
N ALA A 6 -0.47 18.04 1.58
CA ALA A 6 -1.15 17.46 2.73
C ALA A 6 -1.78 16.08 2.43
N ASP A 7 -1.89 15.68 1.16
CA ASP A 7 -2.22 14.31 0.74
C ASP A 7 -0.98 13.37 0.78
N LEU A 8 0.13 13.80 1.41
CA LEU A 8 1.27 12.97 1.81
C LEU A 8 0.82 11.93 2.86
N GLU A 9 0.16 10.91 2.35
CA GLU A 9 0.31 9.50 2.72
C GLU A 9 0.75 9.24 4.17
N PRO A 10 -0.19 9.15 5.13
CA PRO A 10 0.08 8.76 6.50
C PRO A 10 0.32 7.25 6.61
N TYR A 11 1.15 6.66 5.74
CA TYR A 11 1.52 5.25 5.77
C TYR A 11 2.93 5.01 6.32
N VAL A 12 3.71 6.07 6.51
CA VAL A 12 5.05 5.97 7.09
C VAL A 12 4.99 5.36 8.50
N GLY A 13 3.97 5.72 9.30
CA GLY A 13 3.77 5.19 10.65
C GLY A 13 3.54 3.67 10.69
N LEU A 14 2.79 3.13 9.72
CA LEU A 14 2.48 1.69 9.63
C LEU A 14 3.71 0.87 9.16
N GLY A 15 4.54 1.46 8.30
CA GLY A 15 5.82 0.87 7.89
C GLY A 15 6.83 0.80 9.04
N TYR A 16 6.88 1.82 9.90
CA TYR A 16 7.69 1.78 11.13
C TYR A 16 7.21 0.72 12.12
N LEU A 17 5.88 0.59 12.28
CA LEU A 17 5.29 -0.42 13.16
C LEU A 17 5.62 -1.84 12.69
N SER A 18 5.59 -2.10 11.38
CA SER A 18 5.99 -3.40 10.81
C SER A 18 7.45 -3.75 11.10
N LYS A 19 8.36 -2.76 10.98
CA LYS A 19 9.78 -2.93 11.32
C LYS A 19 9.98 -3.19 12.81
N LEU A 20 9.20 -2.52 13.66
CA LEU A 20 9.25 -2.72 15.12
C LEU A 20 8.81 -4.13 15.50
N PHE A 21 7.73 -4.65 14.89
CA PHE A 21 7.28 -6.03 15.11
C PHE A 21 8.30 -7.07 14.65
N LYS A 22 8.91 -6.89 13.46
CA LYS A 22 10.02 -7.76 13.00
C LYS A 22 11.21 -7.71 13.95
N LEU A 23 11.58 -6.53 14.46
CA LEU A 23 12.68 -6.37 15.42
C LEU A 23 12.38 -7.11 16.75
N MET A 24 11.17 -6.98 17.27
CA MET A 24 10.75 -7.71 18.48
C MET A 24 10.72 -9.23 18.26
N ALA A 25 10.32 -9.69 17.07
CA ALA A 25 10.34 -11.11 16.73
C ALA A 25 11.77 -11.67 16.72
N VAL A 26 12.74 -10.91 16.18
CA VAL A 26 14.16 -11.27 16.24
C VAL A 26 14.66 -11.32 17.68
N ILE A 27 14.30 -10.33 18.51
CA ILE A 27 14.68 -10.33 19.93
C ILE A 27 14.10 -11.55 20.64
N LEU A 28 12.84 -11.91 20.41
CA LEU A 28 12.23 -13.12 20.95
C LEU A 28 12.96 -14.39 20.53
N LEU A 29 13.42 -14.47 19.27
CA LEU A 29 14.21 -15.59 18.79
C LEU A 29 15.57 -15.66 19.51
N LEU A 30 16.23 -14.52 19.74
CA LEU A 30 17.48 -14.46 20.51
C LEU A 30 17.26 -14.87 21.97
N LEU A 31 16.17 -14.42 22.59
CA LEU A 31 15.78 -14.84 23.94
C LEU A 31 15.51 -16.34 24.00
N LEU A 32 14.81 -16.89 23.01
CA LEU A 32 14.59 -18.33 22.90
C LEU A 32 15.91 -19.10 22.88
N VAL A 33 16.88 -18.69 22.08
CA VAL A 33 18.20 -19.33 22.05
C VAL A 33 18.91 -19.23 23.40
N SER A 34 18.82 -18.07 24.07
CA SER A 34 19.38 -17.87 25.41
C SER A 34 18.73 -18.78 26.46
N GLU A 35 17.41 -18.94 26.41
CA GLU A 35 16.64 -19.82 27.31
C GLU A 35 17.08 -21.28 27.14
N ILE A 36 17.24 -21.73 25.89
CA ILE A 36 17.70 -23.08 25.56
C ILE A 36 19.07 -23.36 26.19
N ILE A 37 20.02 -22.45 25.99
CA ILE A 37 21.38 -22.59 26.53
C ILE A 37 21.34 -22.60 28.07
N THR A 38 20.59 -21.66 28.67
CA THR A 38 20.51 -21.53 30.12
C THR A 38 19.85 -22.74 30.77
N GLY A 39 18.75 -23.25 30.20
CA GLY A 39 18.05 -24.43 30.70
C GLY A 39 18.87 -25.72 30.56
N LEU A 40 19.69 -25.83 29.51
CA LEU A 40 20.64 -26.93 29.34
C LEU A 40 21.79 -26.86 30.35
N VAL A 41 22.38 -25.67 30.57
CA VAL A 41 23.52 -25.50 31.48
C VAL A 41 23.12 -25.67 32.94
N THR A 42 21.94 -25.21 33.34
CA THR A 42 21.53 -25.19 34.76
C THR A 42 20.85 -26.47 35.21
N GLN A 43 20.03 -27.08 34.36
CA GLN A 43 19.15 -28.20 34.73
C GLN A 43 19.46 -29.48 33.93
N GLY A 44 20.14 -29.39 32.78
CA GLY A 44 20.56 -30.58 32.03
C GLY A 44 19.37 -31.38 31.47
N THR A 45 19.32 -32.69 31.70
CA THR A 45 18.29 -33.57 31.11
C THR A 45 16.94 -33.51 31.80
N THR A 46 16.84 -32.96 33.01
CA THR A 46 15.57 -32.81 33.74
C THR A 46 14.71 -31.67 33.20
N SER A 47 15.28 -30.71 32.48
CA SER A 47 14.56 -29.59 31.88
C SER A 47 14.00 -29.88 30.49
N ILE A 48 14.27 -31.06 29.90
CA ILE A 48 13.79 -31.41 28.55
C ILE A 48 12.27 -31.22 28.36
N PRO A 49 11.38 -31.74 29.24
CA PRO A 49 9.94 -31.59 29.05
C PRO A 49 9.46 -30.13 29.20
N THR A 50 10.05 -29.35 30.11
CA THR A 50 9.68 -27.93 30.30
C THR A 50 10.18 -27.05 29.16
N LEU A 51 11.44 -27.24 28.76
CA LEU A 51 12.06 -26.57 27.62
C LEU A 51 11.26 -26.82 26.34
N LEU A 52 10.83 -28.04 26.04
CA LEU A 52 10.00 -28.30 24.84
C LEU A 52 8.70 -27.48 24.84
N GLY A 53 8.02 -27.41 25.99
CA GLY A 53 6.78 -26.64 26.14
C GLY A 53 7.02 -25.15 25.93
N GLU A 54 8.03 -24.59 26.59
CA GLU A 54 8.38 -23.17 26.51
C GLU A 54 8.89 -22.79 25.12
N MET A 55 9.77 -23.62 24.53
CA MET A 55 10.27 -23.42 23.17
C MET A 55 9.12 -23.39 22.16
N SER A 56 8.17 -24.34 22.24
CA SER A 56 7.04 -24.39 21.31
C SER A 56 6.22 -23.10 21.36
N ARG A 57 5.95 -22.58 22.56
CA ARG A 57 5.22 -21.33 22.75
C ARG A 57 5.99 -20.13 22.22
N LEU A 58 7.28 -20.04 22.51
CA LEU A 58 8.14 -18.95 22.04
C LEU A 58 8.28 -18.95 20.52
N VAL A 59 8.43 -20.13 19.89
CA VAL A 59 8.47 -20.28 18.43
C VAL A 59 7.15 -19.82 17.80
N VAL A 60 6.01 -20.26 18.34
CA VAL A 60 4.70 -19.84 17.85
C VAL A 60 4.51 -18.33 17.99
N LEU A 61 4.86 -17.75 19.14
CA LEU A 61 4.77 -16.31 19.37
C LEU A 61 5.69 -15.52 18.43
N ALA A 62 6.94 -15.97 18.25
CA ALA A 62 7.89 -15.34 17.34
C ALA A 62 7.39 -15.40 15.88
N GLY A 63 6.86 -16.55 15.45
CA GLY A 63 6.29 -16.73 14.11
C GLY A 63 5.06 -15.86 13.88
N LEU A 64 4.14 -15.79 14.86
CA LEU A 64 2.98 -14.91 14.80
C LEU A 64 3.38 -13.44 14.71
N LEU A 65 4.38 -13.03 15.48
CA LEU A 65 4.87 -11.64 15.50
C LEU A 65 5.60 -11.28 14.21
N TRP A 66 6.35 -12.23 13.64
CA TRP A 66 6.98 -12.07 12.34
C TRP A 66 5.94 -11.95 11.23
N GLY A 67 4.96 -12.86 11.22
CA GLY A 67 3.88 -12.88 10.25
C GLY A 67 2.99 -11.64 10.34
N SER A 68 2.72 -11.10 11.52
CA SER A 68 1.97 -9.85 11.67
C SER A 68 2.74 -8.64 11.13
N GLY A 69 4.06 -8.61 11.33
CA GLY A 69 4.94 -7.61 10.71
C GLY A 69 5.00 -7.71 9.18
N ASP A 70 4.94 -8.93 8.63
CA ASP A 70 4.89 -9.16 7.18
C ASP A 70 3.52 -8.79 6.58
N LEU A 71 2.44 -9.16 7.27
CA LEU A 71 1.07 -8.79 6.88
C LEU A 71 0.86 -7.28 6.87
N ALA A 72 1.48 -6.55 7.81
CA ALA A 72 1.39 -5.10 7.85
C ALA A 72 2.09 -4.42 6.66
N LEU A 73 3.18 -5.00 6.13
CA LEU A 73 3.80 -4.54 4.88
C LEU A 73 2.88 -4.82 3.68
N LEU A 74 2.30 -6.01 3.59
CA LEU A 74 1.36 -6.37 2.52
C LEU A 74 0.11 -5.48 2.53
N LEU A 75 -0.38 -5.08 3.72
CA LEU A 75 -1.51 -4.16 3.84
C LEU A 75 -1.19 -2.76 3.31
N ILE A 76 0.07 -2.32 3.40
CA ILE A 76 0.52 -1.05 2.83
C ILE A 76 0.46 -1.12 1.31
N ASP A 77 0.98 -2.19 0.72
CA ASP A 77 0.96 -2.40 -0.73
C ASP A 77 -0.48 -2.48 -1.27
N MET A 78 -1.37 -3.21 -0.59
CA MET A 78 -2.79 -3.27 -0.95
C MET A 78 -3.48 -1.89 -0.87
N GLY A 79 -3.08 -1.03 0.08
CA GLY A 79 -3.60 0.33 0.16
C GLY A 79 -3.35 1.15 -1.11
N HIS A 80 -2.19 0.95 -1.74
CA HIS A 80 -1.84 1.60 -2.99
C HIS A 80 -2.66 1.06 -4.18
N ASP A 81 -2.87 -0.26 -4.25
CA ASP A 81 -3.64 -0.92 -5.32
C ASP A 81 -5.13 -0.56 -5.28
N VAL A 82 -5.71 -0.41 -4.08
CA VAL A 82 -7.09 0.05 -3.90
C VAL A 82 -7.24 1.50 -4.37
N ARG A 83 -6.25 2.36 -4.12
CA ARG A 83 -6.24 3.74 -4.62
C ARG A 83 -6.15 3.78 -6.15
N ALA A 84 -5.25 2.99 -6.74
CA ALA A 84 -5.13 2.88 -8.19
C ALA A 84 -6.45 2.41 -8.83
N THR A 85 -7.09 1.41 -8.23
CA THR A 85 -8.40 0.89 -8.67
C THR A 85 -9.49 1.95 -8.60
N ARG A 86 -9.56 2.75 -7.52
CA ARG A 86 -10.52 3.87 -7.41
C ARG A 86 -10.32 4.93 -8.49
N ILE A 87 -9.07 5.27 -8.82
CA ILE A 87 -8.78 6.25 -9.88
C ILE A 87 -9.22 5.70 -11.24
N LEU A 88 -8.94 4.42 -11.53
CA LEU A 88 -9.33 3.78 -12.78
C LEU A 88 -10.85 3.68 -12.93
N LEU A 89 -11.56 3.24 -11.89
CA LEU A 89 -13.02 3.20 -11.87
C LEU A 89 -13.63 4.60 -12.02
N GLY A 90 -13.06 5.61 -11.36
CA GLY A 90 -13.48 7.01 -11.52
C GLY A 90 -13.35 7.49 -12.98
N ARG A 91 -12.23 7.16 -13.65
CA ARG A 91 -12.05 7.47 -15.08
C ARG A 91 -13.04 6.73 -15.98
N GLN A 92 -13.32 5.46 -15.72
CA GLN A 92 -14.30 4.69 -16.50
C GLN A 92 -15.73 5.22 -16.32
N ALA A 93 -16.12 5.59 -15.10
CA ALA A 93 -17.43 6.19 -14.83
C ALA A 93 -17.61 7.54 -15.56
N LEU A 94 -16.56 8.37 -15.61
CA LEU A 94 -16.56 9.61 -16.39
C LEU A 94 -16.67 9.36 -17.89
N HIS A 95 -15.97 8.37 -18.44
CA HIS A 95 -16.08 8.03 -19.87
C HIS A 95 -17.46 7.46 -20.24
N GLN A 96 -18.09 6.65 -19.37
CA GLN A 96 -19.46 6.17 -19.60
C GLN A 96 -20.48 7.31 -19.53
N THR A 97 -20.34 8.23 -18.57
CA THR A 97 -21.25 9.39 -18.45
C THR A 97 -21.04 10.39 -19.59
N GLY A 98 -19.81 10.53 -20.11
CA GLY A 98 -19.49 11.34 -21.29
C GLY A 98 -19.94 10.71 -22.62
N SER A 99 -20.25 9.41 -22.65
CA SER A 99 -20.78 8.74 -23.84
C SER A 99 -22.29 8.93 -24.05
N THR A 100 -23.00 9.49 -23.07
CA THR A 100 -24.45 9.72 -23.11
C THR A 100 -24.85 11.18 -23.37
N GLY A 101 -23.89 12.06 -23.67
CA GLY A 101 -24.18 13.48 -23.86
C GLY A 101 -23.22 14.16 -24.80
N ILE A 102 -23.80 14.74 -25.86
CA ILE A 102 -23.21 15.67 -26.85
C ILE A 102 -22.74 14.98 -28.14
N THR A 103 -23.71 14.63 -28.99
CA THR A 103 -23.59 14.92 -30.42
C THR A 103 -23.25 16.41 -30.56
N PRO A 104 -22.15 16.80 -31.21
CA PRO A 104 -21.89 18.21 -31.50
C PRO A 104 -23.06 18.74 -32.35
N PRO A 105 -23.61 19.93 -32.09
CA PRO A 105 -24.55 20.53 -33.02
C PRO A 105 -23.86 20.63 -34.39
N SER A 106 -24.41 19.91 -35.37
CA SER A 106 -24.11 20.12 -36.79
C SER A 106 -24.63 21.51 -37.17
N GLY A 107 -23.79 22.51 -36.93
CA GLY A 107 -24.04 23.90 -37.25
C GLY A 107 -22.73 24.50 -37.72
N SER A 108 -22.27 24.05 -38.88
CA SER A 108 -21.24 24.76 -39.64
C SER A 108 -21.59 26.25 -39.69
N PRO A 109 -20.68 27.18 -39.35
CA PRO A 109 -20.87 28.55 -39.77
C PRO A 109 -20.77 28.54 -41.30
N ARG A 110 -21.93 28.61 -41.97
CA ARG A 110 -21.99 28.96 -43.39
C ARG A 110 -21.51 30.40 -43.45
N VAL A 111 -20.21 30.55 -43.74
CA VAL A 111 -19.61 31.84 -44.09
C VAL A 111 -20.25 32.23 -45.43
N GLU A 112 -21.34 32.96 -45.32
CA GLU A 112 -22.06 33.58 -46.41
C GLU A 112 -21.17 34.70 -46.98
N GLY A 113 -21.03 34.69 -48.31
CA GLY A 113 -20.06 35.50 -49.03
C GLY A 113 -20.22 37.00 -48.76
N GLY A 114 -19.12 37.60 -48.31
CA GLY A 114 -18.89 39.04 -48.37
C GLY A 114 -17.69 39.29 -49.27
N SER A 115 -17.94 39.69 -50.50
CA SER A 115 -16.95 40.14 -51.46
C SER A 115 -16.14 41.32 -50.91
N PHE A 116 -14.91 41.09 -50.47
CA PHE A 116 -13.94 42.16 -50.28
C PHE A 116 -13.03 42.22 -51.51
N VAL A 117 -13.34 43.19 -52.37
CA VAL A 117 -12.57 43.59 -53.54
C VAL A 117 -11.23 44.16 -53.08
N GLU A 118 -10.16 43.40 -53.24
CA GLU A 118 -8.80 43.92 -53.12
C GLU A 118 -8.46 44.69 -54.40
N ARG A 119 -8.75 46.00 -54.42
CA ARG A 119 -8.13 46.93 -55.39
C ARG A 119 -6.80 47.43 -54.81
N GLY A 120 -5.72 46.77 -55.20
CA GLY A 120 -4.44 47.45 -55.49
C GLY A 120 -4.15 47.18 -56.96
N PRO A 121 -3.81 48.19 -57.80
CA PRO A 121 -2.48 48.79 -57.68
C PRO A 121 -2.40 50.28 -58.08
N ARG A 122 -1.40 50.98 -57.55
CA ARG A 122 -0.44 51.89 -58.23
C ARG A 122 0.14 52.90 -57.25
#